data_AF-A0AAV0WH59-F1
#
_entry.id   AF-A0AAV0WH59-F1
#
_cell.length_a   1.000
_cell.length_b   1.000
_cell.length_c   1.000
_cell.angle_alpha   90.00
_cell.angle_beta   90.00
_cell.angle_gamma   90.00
#
_symmetry.space_group_name_H-M   'P 1'
#
loop_
_entity.id
_entity.type
_entity.pdbx_description
1 polymer ?
#
loop_
_entity_poly.entity_id
_entity_poly.type
_entity_poly.pdbx_seq_one_letter_code
_entity_poly.pdbx_strand_id
1 'polypeptide(L)'
;MNRVSLNEIYTFCNGTPTTRNMVEGENILNSGHLIHCGYTNKDDANINLFAMCLQTSALRDKPHEVYGTLSFQNEITWIVSQMVCSCKAGASQTCKHIVATLLHINRSGINILEEVSQTDLKCTWNQKKPALQSYAPKPLKNHSYFNKSKIPNTIGNSSI
;
A
#
# COMPACT_ATOMS: atom_id res chain seq x y z
N MET A 1 8.76 -20.33 -11.24
CA MET A 1 8.17 -18.97 -11.23
C MET A 1 9.13 -18.06 -10.48
N ASN A 2 9.73 -17.06 -11.16
CA ASN A 2 10.58 -16.05 -10.51
C ASN A 2 9.70 -15.13 -9.65
N ARG A 3 9.81 -15.25 -8.32
CA ARG A 3 9.01 -14.45 -7.39
C ARG A 3 9.73 -14.26 -6.06
N VAL A 4 9.35 -13.21 -5.34
CA VAL A 4 9.60 -13.09 -3.90
C VAL A 4 8.65 -14.04 -3.20
N SER A 5 9.14 -14.87 -2.27
CA SER A 5 8.29 -15.84 -1.55
C SER A 5 7.46 -15.15 -0.46
N LEU A 6 6.31 -15.73 -0.08
CA LEU A 6 5.53 -15.21 1.05
C LEU A 6 6.32 -15.26 2.36
N ASN A 7 7.13 -16.29 2.55
CA ASN A 7 7.99 -16.41 3.72
C ASN A 7 8.98 -15.25 3.81
N GLU A 8 9.63 -14.91 2.70
CA GLU A 8 10.55 -13.77 2.62
C GLU A 8 9.84 -12.46 2.97
N ILE A 9 8.61 -12.26 2.49
CA ILE A 9 7.82 -11.06 2.80
C ILE A 9 7.52 -10.98 4.31
N TYR A 10 7.11 -12.10 4.93
CA TYR A 10 6.85 -12.14 6.36
C TYR A 10 8.12 -11.87 7.18
N THR A 11 9.24 -12.47 6.79
CA THR A 11 10.54 -12.25 7.44
C THR A 11 10.97 -10.78 7.32
N PHE A 12 10.97 -10.22 6.11
CA PHE A 12 11.38 -8.83 5.89
C PHE A 12 10.48 -7.82 6.63
N CYS A 13 9.16 -8.04 6.58
CA CYS A 13 8.20 -7.13 7.20
C CYS A 13 8.00 -7.36 8.71
N ASN A 14 8.73 -8.31 9.31
CA ASN A 14 8.53 -8.79 10.69
C ASN A 14 7.04 -9.03 10.99
N GLY A 15 6.37 -9.71 10.07
CA GLY A 15 4.91 -9.81 10.01
C GLY A 15 4.40 -11.25 10.06
N THR A 16 3.13 -11.40 10.38
CA THR A 16 2.37 -12.65 10.25
C THR A 16 1.08 -12.36 9.50
N PRO A 17 0.30 -13.36 9.07
CA PRO A 17 -0.97 -13.12 8.39
C PRO A 17 -1.95 -12.22 9.16
N THR A 18 -1.79 -12.09 10.48
CA THR A 18 -2.68 -11.30 11.35
C THR A 18 -2.06 -9.99 11.84
N THR A 19 -0.79 -9.71 11.56
CA THR A 19 -0.19 -8.42 11.95
C THR A 19 -0.83 -7.28 11.18
N ARG A 20 -0.97 -6.12 11.84
CA ARG A 20 -1.67 -4.95 11.30
C ARG A 20 -1.13 -4.53 9.92
N ASN A 21 0.19 -4.51 9.73
CA ASN A 21 0.79 -4.15 8.45
C ASN A 21 0.43 -5.13 7.32
N MET A 22 0.38 -6.44 7.61
CA MET A 22 -0.01 -7.47 6.65
C MET A 22 -1.48 -7.34 6.27
N VAL A 23 -2.37 -7.24 7.26
CA VAL A 23 -3.82 -7.07 7.04
C VAL A 23 -4.12 -5.77 6.29
N GLU A 24 -3.52 -4.66 6.71
CA GLU A 24 -3.75 -3.37 6.03
C GLU A 24 -3.12 -3.33 4.63
N GLY A 25 -1.97 -3.97 4.42
CA GLY A 25 -1.36 -4.07 3.09
C GLY A 25 -2.18 -4.91 2.12
N GLU A 26 -2.78 -5.99 2.60
CA GLU A 26 -3.77 -6.77 1.84
C GLU A 26 -4.99 -5.91 1.46
N ASN A 27 -5.50 -5.12 2.41
CA ASN A 27 -6.63 -4.22 2.15
C ASN A 27 -6.32 -3.16 1.09
N ILE A 28 -5.08 -2.66 1.02
CA ILE A 28 -4.63 -1.74 -0.04
C ILE A 28 -4.73 -2.37 -1.43
N LEU A 29 -4.37 -3.66 -1.56
CA LEU A 29 -4.51 -4.37 -2.83
C LEU A 29 -5.98 -4.61 -3.18
N ASN A 30 -6.77 -5.09 -2.22
CA ASN A 30 -8.18 -5.38 -2.41
C ASN A 30 -9.00 -4.13 -2.74
N SER A 31 -8.59 -2.95 -2.26
CA SER A 31 -9.23 -1.68 -2.59
C SER A 31 -8.70 -1.04 -3.88
N GLY A 32 -7.75 -1.67 -4.57
CA GLY A 32 -7.15 -1.13 -5.79
C GLY A 32 -6.35 0.16 -5.56
N HIS A 33 -5.80 0.34 -4.37
CA HIS A 33 -5.05 1.55 -4.02
C HIS A 33 -3.59 1.51 -4.49
N LEU A 34 -3.03 0.33 -4.75
CA LEU A 34 -1.77 0.20 -5.48
C LEU A 34 -2.06 0.46 -6.96
N ILE A 35 -1.75 1.67 -7.43
CA ILE A 35 -2.11 2.14 -8.77
C ILE A 35 -1.01 1.87 -9.81
N HIS A 36 0.20 1.56 -9.35
CA HIS A 36 1.33 1.26 -10.22
C HIS A 36 2.39 0.45 -9.47
N CYS A 37 3.03 -0.49 -10.15
CA CYS A 37 4.14 -1.30 -9.64
C CYS A 37 4.97 -1.81 -10.83
N GLY A 38 6.27 -1.53 -10.83
CA GLY A 38 7.19 -1.93 -11.89
C GLY A 38 8.64 -1.83 -11.41
N TYR A 39 9.58 -1.84 -12.36
CA TYR A 39 11.01 -1.67 -12.08
C TYR A 39 11.58 -0.43 -12.76
N THR A 40 12.59 0.20 -12.16
CA THR A 40 13.34 1.33 -12.74
C THR A 40 14.70 0.91 -13.28
N ASN A 41 15.23 -0.20 -12.78
CA ASN A 41 16.45 -0.83 -13.28
C ASN A 41 16.38 -2.33 -12.97
N LYS A 42 16.90 -3.15 -13.89
CA LYS A 42 16.98 -4.59 -13.75
C LYS A 42 18.27 -5.09 -14.38
N ASP A 43 19.05 -5.82 -13.59
CA ASP A 43 20.22 -6.58 -14.02
C ASP A 43 20.10 -8.04 -13.54
N ASP A 44 21.12 -8.86 -13.77
CA ASP A 44 21.12 -10.28 -13.43
C ASP A 44 21.11 -10.54 -11.92
N ALA A 45 21.55 -9.56 -11.11
CA ALA A 45 21.68 -9.67 -9.67
C ALA A 45 20.61 -8.89 -8.91
N ASN A 46 20.09 -7.79 -9.47
CA ASN A 46 19.24 -6.84 -8.76
C ASN A 46 18.07 -6.31 -9.61
N ILE A 47 16.97 -6.04 -8.94
CA ILE A 47 15.82 -5.35 -9.49
C ILE A 47 15.48 -4.16 -8.58
N ASN A 48 15.57 -2.96 -9.12
CA ASN A 48 15.12 -1.75 -8.45
C ASN A 48 13.65 -1.53 -8.76
N LEU A 49 12.83 -1.63 -7.72
CA LEU A 49 11.39 -1.51 -7.78
C LEU A 49 10.94 -0.07 -7.63
N PHE A 50 9.82 0.24 -8.27
CA PHE A 50 9.05 1.44 -8.02
C PHE A 50 7.56 1.13 -8.00
N ALA A 51 6.85 1.71 -7.05
CA ALA A 51 5.40 1.59 -6.95
C ALA A 51 4.75 2.87 -6.42
N MET A 52 3.47 3.06 -6.77
CA MET A 52 2.63 4.16 -6.28
C MET A 52 1.37 3.63 -5.63
N CYS A 53 1.08 4.14 -4.44
CA CYS A 53 -0.11 3.80 -3.68
C CYS A 53 -0.90 5.04 -3.29
N LEU A 54 -2.21 5.04 -3.52
CA LEU A 54 -3.12 6.10 -3.07
C LEU A 54 -3.09 6.25 -1.55
N GLN A 55 -3.20 7.49 -1.07
CA GLN A 55 -3.31 7.77 0.36
C GLN A 55 -4.76 7.53 0.83
N THR A 56 -4.96 6.73 1.86
CA THR A 56 -6.31 6.44 2.37
C THR A 56 -6.98 7.65 3.01
N SER A 57 -6.21 8.56 3.62
CA SER A 57 -6.72 9.78 4.28
C SER A 57 -6.80 11.00 3.36
N ALA A 58 -6.11 10.96 2.21
CA ALA A 58 -6.00 12.09 1.29
C ALA A 58 -5.98 11.56 -0.16
N LEU A 59 -7.08 10.90 -0.55
CA LEU A 59 -7.19 10.13 -1.79
C LEU A 59 -6.91 10.92 -3.09
N ARG A 60 -7.03 12.25 -3.03
CA ARG A 60 -6.78 13.15 -4.17
C ARG A 60 -5.37 13.77 -4.14
N ASP A 61 -4.61 13.56 -3.07
CA ASP A 61 -3.23 14.03 -2.93
C ASP A 61 -2.26 13.05 -3.57
N LYS A 62 -1.02 13.51 -3.79
CA LYS A 62 0.06 12.73 -4.40
C LYS A 62 0.15 11.34 -3.74
N PRO A 63 0.26 10.24 -4.50
CA PRO A 63 0.31 8.91 -3.94
C PRO A 63 1.61 8.77 -3.14
N HIS A 64 1.61 7.83 -2.20
CA HIS A 64 2.86 7.38 -1.63
C HIS A 64 3.68 6.67 -2.69
N GLU A 65 4.95 7.04 -2.77
CA GLU A 65 5.94 6.37 -3.60
C GLU A 65 6.62 5.31 -2.74
N VAL A 66 6.83 4.14 -3.34
CA VAL A 66 7.53 3.02 -2.73
C VAL A 66 8.68 2.67 -3.66
N TYR A 67 9.88 2.62 -3.09
CA TYR A 67 11.11 2.22 -3.75
C TYR A 67 11.64 0.97 -3.06
N GLY A 68 12.32 0.11 -3.80
CA GLY A 68 12.96 -1.05 -3.19
C GLY A 68 13.98 -1.72 -4.09
N THR A 69 14.72 -2.64 -3.52
CA THR A 69 15.69 -3.46 -4.25
C THR A 69 15.45 -4.92 -3.89
N LEU A 70 15.26 -5.74 -4.92
CA LEU A 70 15.29 -7.20 -4.81
C LEU A 70 16.65 -7.69 -5.29
N SER A 71 17.22 -8.65 -4.59
CA SER A 71 18.47 -9.30 -5.01
C SER A 71 18.24 -10.77 -5.31
N PHE A 72 18.86 -11.25 -6.39
CA PHE A 72 18.78 -12.63 -6.81
C PHE A 72 19.55 -13.51 -5.83
N GLN A 73 18.90 -14.54 -5.29
CA GLN A 73 19.51 -15.44 -4.31
C GLN A 73 19.94 -16.76 -4.93
N ASN A 74 19.06 -17.37 -5.71
CA ASN A 74 19.28 -18.63 -6.43
C ASN A 74 18.23 -18.78 -7.53
N GLU A 75 18.48 -19.71 -8.46
CA GLU A 75 17.68 -20.14 -9.63
C GLU A 75 16.32 -19.43 -9.87
N ILE A 76 15.42 -19.43 -8.88
CA ILE A 76 14.07 -18.85 -9.00
C ILE A 76 13.68 -17.87 -7.88
N THR A 77 14.56 -17.60 -6.91
CA THR A 77 14.25 -16.89 -5.66
C THR A 77 14.91 -15.53 -5.61
N TRP A 78 14.11 -14.52 -5.26
CA TRP A 78 14.55 -13.16 -4.99
C TRP A 78 14.27 -12.81 -3.53
N ILE A 79 15.23 -12.15 -2.89
CA ILE A 79 15.13 -11.65 -1.51
C ILE A 79 14.92 -10.14 -1.52
N VAL A 80 14.31 -9.62 -0.45
CA VAL A 80 14.06 -8.18 -0.30
C VAL A 80 15.25 -7.57 0.43
N SER A 81 16.07 -6.80 -0.30
CA SER A 81 17.27 -6.19 0.26
C SER A 81 16.96 -4.89 0.99
N GLN A 82 16.06 -4.07 0.43
CA GLN A 82 15.65 -2.80 1.02
C GLN A 82 14.30 -2.36 0.47
N MET A 83 13.50 -1.70 1.32
CA MET A 83 12.26 -1.02 0.90
C MET A 83 12.16 0.34 1.59
N VAL A 84 11.70 1.36 0.87
CA VAL A 84 11.46 2.71 1.40
C VAL A 84 10.12 3.21 0.88
N CYS A 85 9.32 3.82 1.75
CA CYS A 85 8.08 4.46 1.35
C CYS A 85 8.06 5.94 1.76
N SER A 86 7.47 6.81 0.94
CA SER A 86 7.31 8.23 1.24
C SER A 86 6.25 8.54 2.32
N CYS A 87 5.53 7.53 2.82
CA CYS A 87 4.59 7.72 3.92
C CYS A 87 5.32 7.98 5.26
N LYS A 88 4.61 8.53 6.25
CA LYS A 88 5.19 8.84 7.57
C LYS A 88 5.81 7.63 8.27
N ALA A 89 5.25 6.44 8.07
CA ALA A 89 5.75 5.19 8.64
C ALA A 89 6.81 4.51 7.75
N GLY A 90 7.19 5.09 6.61
CA GLY A 90 8.05 4.44 5.63
C GLY A 90 9.47 4.16 6.12
N ALA A 91 9.95 4.93 7.11
CA ALA A 91 11.22 4.70 7.78
C ALA A 91 11.29 3.33 8.50
N SER A 92 10.13 2.73 8.83
CA SER A 92 10.11 1.38 9.42
C SER A 92 10.39 0.27 8.41
N GLN A 93 10.37 0.57 7.10
CA GLN A 93 10.44 -0.39 6.00
C GLN A 93 9.33 -1.45 5.98
N THR A 94 8.34 -1.35 6.87
CA THR A 94 7.31 -2.38 7.10
C THR A 94 5.89 -1.83 7.03
N CYS A 95 5.71 -0.64 6.46
CA CYS A 95 4.40 -0.02 6.34
C CYS A 95 3.49 -0.80 5.37
N LYS A 96 2.17 -0.61 5.49
CA LYS A 96 1.17 -1.27 4.64
C LYS A 96 1.40 -1.08 3.14
N HIS A 97 1.98 0.03 2.70
CA HIS A 97 2.25 0.28 1.27
C HIS A 97 3.40 -0.59 0.75
N ILE A 98 4.43 -0.80 1.56
CA ILE A 98 5.55 -1.71 1.24
C ILE A 98 5.02 -3.14 1.17
N VAL A 99 4.26 -3.54 2.19
CA VAL A 99 3.60 -4.86 2.22
C VAL A 99 2.75 -5.08 0.97
N ALA A 100 1.87 -4.13 0.62
CA ALA A 100 1.02 -4.22 -0.56
C ALA A 100 1.85 -4.40 -1.84
N THR A 101 2.94 -3.65 -1.98
CA THR A 101 3.85 -3.76 -3.13
C THR A 101 4.48 -5.15 -3.22
N LEU A 102 5.00 -5.67 -2.12
CA LEU A 102 5.62 -7.00 -2.08
C LEU A 102 4.60 -8.13 -2.34
N LEU A 103 3.39 -8.02 -1.76
CA LEU A 103 2.30 -8.97 -2.00
C LEU A 103 1.85 -8.96 -3.47
N HIS A 104 1.79 -7.77 -4.09
CA HIS A 104 1.50 -7.66 -5.52
C HIS A 104 2.55 -8.41 -6.35
N ILE A 105 3.84 -8.16 -6.10
CA ILE A 105 4.94 -8.84 -6.81
C ILE A 105 4.91 -10.35 -6.59
N ASN A 106 4.60 -10.82 -5.38
CA ASN A 106 4.46 -12.24 -5.08
C ASN A 106 3.34 -12.91 -5.91
N ARG A 107 2.20 -12.24 -6.07
CA ARG A 107 1.03 -12.75 -6.80
C ARG A 107 1.21 -12.69 -8.31
N SER A 108 1.72 -11.57 -8.79
CA SER A 108 1.96 -11.26 -10.20
C SER A 108 3.16 -12.00 -10.78
N GLY A 109 4.20 -12.22 -9.96
CA GLY A 109 5.51 -12.68 -10.40
C GLY A 109 6.38 -11.54 -10.91
N ILE A 110 7.71 -11.73 -10.83
CA ILE A 110 8.69 -10.70 -11.19
C ILE A 110 8.75 -10.47 -12.70
N ASN A 111 8.47 -11.50 -13.50
CA ASN A 111 8.61 -11.46 -14.95
C ASN A 111 7.58 -10.56 -15.63
N ILE A 112 6.49 -10.20 -14.95
CA ILE A 112 5.45 -9.33 -15.51
C ILE A 112 5.61 -7.86 -15.10
N LEU A 113 6.62 -7.54 -14.28
CA LEU A 113 6.91 -6.15 -13.94
C LEU A 113 7.38 -5.43 -15.19
N GLU A 114 6.74 -4.31 -15.48
CA GLU A 114 7.10 -3.43 -16.60
C GLU A 114 8.17 -2.44 -16.17
N GLU A 115 8.97 -1.99 -17.14
CA GLU A 115 9.91 -0.89 -16.92
C GLU A 115 9.13 0.42 -16.73
N VAL A 116 9.52 1.18 -15.72
CA VAL A 116 8.89 2.44 -15.37
C VAL A 116 9.76 3.58 -15.86
N SER A 117 9.31 4.27 -16.91
CA SER A 117 9.98 5.50 -17.36
C SER A 117 9.55 6.71 -16.50
N GLN A 118 10.40 7.74 -16.44
CA GLN A 118 10.05 8.98 -15.73
C GLN A 118 8.81 9.67 -16.30
N THR A 119 8.52 9.48 -17.59
CA THR A 119 7.30 9.96 -18.24
C THR A 119 6.06 9.18 -17.78
N ASP A 120 6.17 7.88 -17.56
CA ASP A 120 5.07 7.03 -17.09
C ASP A 120 4.62 7.42 -15.68
N LEU A 121 5.56 7.85 -14.83
CA LEU A 121 5.27 8.34 -13.49
C LEU A 121 4.33 9.56 -13.51
N LYS A 122 4.67 10.55 -14.36
CA LYS A 122 3.90 11.78 -14.49
C LYS A 122 2.53 11.52 -15.12
N CYS A 123 2.44 10.59 -16.07
CA CYS A 123 1.20 10.21 -16.72
C CYS A 123 0.26 9.46 -15.77
N THR A 124 0.76 8.47 -15.04
CA THR A 124 -0.03 7.64 -14.11
C THR A 124 -0.68 8.48 -13.00
N TRP A 125 -0.01 9.54 -12.56
CA TRP A 125 -0.62 10.49 -11.61
C TRP A 125 -1.87 11.16 -12.17
N ASN A 126 -1.87 11.52 -13.46
CA ASN A 126 -2.95 12.27 -14.10
C ASN A 126 -4.07 11.36 -14.63
N GLN A 127 -3.85 10.04 -14.68
CA GLN A 127 -4.87 9.09 -15.11
C GLN A 127 -6.01 8.97 -14.07
N LYS A 128 -7.20 8.63 -14.60
CA LYS A 128 -8.36 8.31 -13.75
C LYS A 128 -8.05 7.07 -12.93
N LYS A 129 -8.11 7.21 -11.61
CA LYS A 129 -7.82 6.12 -10.67
C LYS A 129 -9.12 5.39 -10.35
N PRO A 130 -9.29 4.10 -10.74
CA PRO A 130 -10.55 3.38 -10.55
C PRO A 130 -11.02 3.36 -9.11
N ALA A 131 -10.09 3.22 -8.15
CA ALA A 131 -10.39 3.25 -6.72
C ALA A 131 -11.15 4.52 -6.28
N LEU A 132 -10.94 5.67 -6.93
CA LEU A 132 -11.63 6.93 -6.58
C LEU A 132 -13.11 6.92 -6.92
N GLN A 133 -13.56 6.05 -7.83
CA GLN A 133 -15.00 5.90 -8.15
C GLN A 133 -15.79 5.42 -6.93
N SER A 134 -15.15 4.67 -6.03
CA SER A 134 -15.74 4.18 -4.79
C SER A 134 -15.91 5.26 -3.70
N TYR A 135 -15.38 6.47 -3.90
CA TYR A 135 -15.35 7.55 -2.90
C TYR A 135 -16.20 8.78 -3.28
N ALA A 136 -17.40 8.54 -3.82
CA ALA A 136 -18.35 9.61 -4.11
C ALA A 136 -18.73 10.38 -2.83
N PRO A 137 -18.68 11.73 -2.82
CA PRO A 137 -19.10 12.51 -1.67
C PRO A 137 -20.60 12.30 -1.43
N LYS A 138 -20.96 11.96 -0.19
CA LYS A 138 -22.35 11.86 0.24
C LYS A 138 -22.66 12.99 1.23
N PRO A 139 -23.85 13.62 1.15
CA PRO A 139 -24.27 14.60 2.14
C PRO A 139 -24.17 14.02 3.55
N LEU A 140 -23.63 14.79 4.49
CA LEU A 140 -23.49 14.35 5.88
C LEU A 140 -24.83 13.94 6.49
N LYS A 141 -25.94 14.57 6.08
CA LYS A 141 -27.33 14.21 6.44
C LYS A 141 -27.71 12.76 6.18
N ASN A 142 -27.01 12.09 5.25
CA ASN A 142 -27.27 10.70 4.90
C ASN A 142 -26.43 9.72 5.75
N HIS A 143 -25.56 10.22 6.64
CA HIS A 143 -24.74 9.38 7.51
C HIS A 143 -25.56 8.89 8.71
N SER A 144 -25.46 7.61 9.06
CA SER A 144 -26.25 6.96 10.13
C SER A 144 -26.06 7.57 11.53
N TYR A 145 -25.01 8.37 11.74
CA TYR A 145 -24.73 9.06 12.98
C TYR A 145 -25.15 10.54 12.99
N PHE A 146 -25.61 11.09 11.87
CA PHE A 146 -25.94 12.52 11.78
C PHE A 146 -27.16 12.92 12.62
N ASN A 147 -28.13 12.01 12.78
CA ASN A 147 -29.37 12.26 13.52
C ASN A 147 -29.39 11.61 14.91
N LYS A 148 -28.26 11.11 15.43
CA LYS A 148 -28.22 10.63 16.81
C LYS A 148 -28.27 11.85 17.72
N SER A 149 -29.46 12.11 18.28
CA SER A 149 -29.72 13.10 19.30
C SER A 149 -28.59 13.10 20.32
N LYS A 150 -28.09 14.28 20.71
CA LYS A 150 -27.15 14.40 21.83
C LYS A 150 -27.78 13.66 23.02
N ILE A 151 -27.06 12.66 23.54
CA ILE A 151 -27.43 12.04 24.82
C ILE A 151 -27.51 13.21 25.81
N PRO A 152 -28.66 13.43 26.49
CA PRO A 152 -28.75 14.48 27.48
C PRO A 152 -27.66 14.24 28.53
N ASN A 153 -26.86 15.27 28.83
CA ASN A 153 -26.04 15.28 30.02
C ASN A 153 -27.00 15.31 31.22
N THR A 154 -27.43 14.14 31.68
CA THR A 154 -28.01 14.02 33.03
C THR A 154 -26.87 14.20 34.02
N ILE A 155 -26.64 15.46 34.39
CA ILE A 155 -25.93 15.84 35.61
C ILE A 155 -26.80 15.32 36.76
N GLY A 156 -26.47 14.15 37.28
CA GLY A 156 -26.95 13.68 38.56
C GLY A 156 -26.17 14.36 39.68
N ASN A 157 -26.55 15.60 40.01
CA ASN A 157 -26.33 16.10 41.37
C ASN A 157 -27.30 15.36 42.29
N SER A 158 -26.78 14.59 43.23
CA SER A 158 -27.53 14.11 44.38
C SER A 158 -26.65 14.33 45.60
N SER A 159 -26.74 15.54 46.16
CA SER A 159 -26.51 15.74 47.58
C SER A 159 -27.69 15.07 48.32
N ILE A 160 -27.40 14.13 49.22
CA ILE A 160 -27.61 14.17 50.68
C ILE A 160 -26.73 13.04 51.24
#